data_AF-A0A3N6CS55-F1
#
_entry.id   AF-A0A3N6CS55-F1
#
_cell.length_a   1.000
_cell.length_b   1.000
_cell.length_c   1.000
_cell.angle_alpha   90.00
_cell.angle_beta   90.00
_cell.angle_gamma   90.00
#
_symmetry.space_group_name_H-M   'P 1'
#
loop_
_entity.id
_entity.type
_entity.pdbx_description
1 polymer ?
#
loop_
_entity_poly.entity_id
_entity_poly.type
_entity_poly.pdbx_seq_one_letter_code
_entity_poly.pdbx_strand_id
1 'polypeptide(L)'
;MPITSGPDPGGGPCPAGEQRIVAADGFAYGAMHADIHVFGDGAPAYRLDTWPSGRAPLPRTDVPAAALERLREWRDSGPALSGRWLHGPDDGRRGELAARFAAESAGAGWEVLTASLGSGPSPVAAVAPEIRAGGPVGVLLIVDHIDRWPHSHVTWLFSNALLERADAPVRMLLLSSGLDAWPAIRASLAGRRAAHSAQALPRRDDDSGR
;
A
#
# COMPACT_ATOMS: atom_id res chain seq x y z
N MET A 1 -13.24 31.83 -49.48
CA MET A 1 -12.63 32.52 -48.31
C MET A 1 -12.03 31.45 -47.40
N PRO A 2 -10.72 31.18 -47.43
CA PRO A 2 -10.09 30.31 -46.47
C PRO A 2 -9.74 31.11 -45.20
N ILE A 3 -10.11 30.59 -44.03
CA ILE A 3 -9.61 31.08 -42.74
C ILE A 3 -8.32 30.32 -42.43
N THR A 4 -7.23 31.05 -42.34
CA THR A 4 -5.91 30.59 -41.89
C THR A 4 -5.94 30.38 -40.38
N SER A 5 -5.70 29.16 -39.90
CA SER A 5 -5.37 28.89 -38.50
C SER A 5 -3.98 29.43 -38.20
N GLY A 6 -3.91 30.41 -37.28
CA GLY A 6 -2.65 30.84 -36.67
C GLY A 6 -2.10 29.80 -35.70
N PRO A 7 -0.80 29.86 -35.35
CA PRO A 7 -0.19 28.93 -34.42
C PRO A 7 -0.77 29.10 -33.01
N ASP A 8 -1.04 27.96 -32.38
CA ASP A 8 -1.52 27.83 -31.01
C ASP A 8 -0.44 28.34 -30.01
N PRO A 9 -0.68 29.45 -29.28
CA PRO A 9 0.28 29.96 -28.33
C PRO A 9 0.06 29.31 -26.97
N GLY A 10 0.93 28.34 -26.66
CA GLY A 10 1.28 28.04 -25.28
C GLY A 10 0.57 26.83 -24.68
N GLY A 11 1.25 25.69 -24.74
CA GLY A 11 1.13 24.65 -23.72
C GLY A 11 1.61 25.22 -22.38
N GLY A 12 0.74 25.95 -21.70
CA GLY A 12 0.92 26.29 -20.29
C GLY A 12 0.83 25.01 -19.45
N PRO A 13 1.56 24.93 -18.32
CA PRO A 13 1.40 23.81 -17.39
C PRO A 13 -0.07 23.71 -16.97
N CYS A 14 -0.63 22.49 -16.99
CA CYS A 14 -1.96 22.22 -16.40
C CYS A 14 -2.04 22.86 -15.02
N PRO A 15 -3.10 23.63 -14.70
CA PRO A 15 -3.25 24.17 -13.36
C PRO A 15 -3.25 23.02 -12.35
N ALA A 16 -2.41 23.12 -11.32
CA ALA A 16 -2.45 22.22 -10.18
C ALA A 16 -3.87 22.27 -9.59
N GLY A 17 -4.60 21.16 -9.64
CA GLY A 17 -5.97 21.10 -9.14
C GLY A 17 -6.01 21.40 -7.65
N GLU A 18 -6.74 22.43 -7.25
CA GLU A 18 -7.03 22.73 -5.84
C GLU A 18 -8.37 22.08 -5.45
N GLN A 19 -8.34 21.21 -4.44
CA GLN A 19 -9.56 20.65 -3.85
C GLN A 19 -9.75 21.21 -2.43
N ARG A 20 -10.81 21.99 -2.22
CA ARG A 20 -11.19 22.52 -0.91
C ARG A 20 -12.35 21.72 -0.33
N ILE A 21 -12.13 21.11 0.84
CA ILE A 21 -13.15 20.36 1.57
C ILE A 21 -13.42 21.07 2.91
N VAL A 22 -14.69 21.32 3.21
CA VAL A 22 -15.15 21.91 4.48
C VAL A 22 -16.21 20.99 5.06
N ALA A 23 -15.97 20.49 6.27
CA ALA A 23 -16.99 19.79 7.06
C ALA A 23 -17.42 20.70 8.21
N ALA A 24 -18.73 20.88 8.37
CA ALA A 24 -19.34 21.42 9.57
C ALA A 24 -20.04 20.26 10.29
N ASP A 25 -19.77 20.10 11.59
CA ASP A 25 -20.40 19.09 12.45
C ASP A 25 -20.24 17.63 11.98
N GLY A 26 -19.13 17.29 11.34
CA GLY A 26 -18.86 15.94 10.83
C GLY A 26 -17.44 15.69 10.35
N PHE A 27 -17.23 14.64 9.55
CA PHE A 27 -15.95 14.27 8.97
C PHE A 27 -15.89 14.59 7.48
N ALA A 28 -14.73 15.01 7.01
CA ALA A 28 -14.42 15.19 5.61
C ALA A 28 -13.36 14.17 5.19
N TYR A 29 -13.56 13.55 4.02
CA TYR A 29 -12.59 12.68 3.38
C TYR A 29 -12.31 13.21 1.98
N GLY A 30 -11.04 13.20 1.57
CA GLY A 30 -10.61 13.58 0.24
C GLY A 30 -9.55 12.61 -0.27
N ALA A 31 -9.60 12.31 -1.56
CA ALA A 31 -8.60 11.50 -2.23
C ALA A 31 -8.27 12.11 -3.59
N MET A 32 -6.97 12.15 -3.90
CA MET A 32 -6.45 12.54 -5.21
C MET A 32 -5.88 11.29 -5.86
N HIS A 33 -6.37 10.93 -7.05
CA HIS A 33 -5.96 9.72 -7.76
C HIS A 33 -6.12 8.41 -6.95
N ALA A 34 -7.06 8.37 -6.01
CA ALA A 34 -7.39 7.21 -5.18
C ALA A 34 -8.87 7.22 -4.81
N ASP A 35 -9.37 6.09 -4.31
CA ASP A 35 -10.75 5.95 -3.83
C ASP A 35 -10.85 5.92 -2.31
N ILE A 36 -11.95 6.45 -1.79
CA ILE A 36 -12.38 6.33 -0.39
C ILE A 36 -13.62 5.44 -0.34
N HIS A 37 -13.61 4.49 0.59
CA HIS A 37 -14.70 3.55 0.78
C HIS A 37 -15.21 3.63 2.20
N VAL A 38 -16.46 4.08 2.35
CA VAL A 38 -17.11 4.39 3.63
C VAL A 38 -18.37 3.54 3.77
N PHE A 39 -18.58 2.95 4.94
CA PHE A 39 -19.80 2.21 5.26
C PHE A 39 -21.00 3.14 5.49
N GLY A 40 -22.21 2.57 5.52
CA GLY A 40 -23.43 3.33 5.81
C GLY A 40 -23.45 3.99 7.20
N ASP A 41 -22.56 3.58 8.10
CA ASP A 41 -22.33 4.19 9.42
C ASP A 41 -21.30 5.34 9.42
N GLY A 42 -20.73 5.65 8.25
CA GLY A 42 -19.74 6.72 8.09
C GLY A 42 -18.29 6.31 8.40
N ALA A 43 -18.01 5.07 8.80
CA ALA A 43 -16.64 4.62 9.06
C ALA A 43 -15.93 4.17 7.76
N PRO A 44 -14.65 4.53 7.56
CA PRO A 44 -13.89 4.05 6.42
C PRO A 44 -13.61 2.54 6.56
N ALA A 45 -13.75 1.78 5.47
CA ALA A 45 -13.47 0.34 5.48
C ALA A 45 -11.99 0.03 5.79
N TYR A 46 -11.11 0.91 5.36
CA TYR A 46 -9.68 0.89 5.65
C TYR A 46 -9.11 2.30 5.56
N ARG A 47 -7.93 2.50 6.13
CA ARG A 47 -7.16 3.73 6.00
C ARG A 47 -5.89 3.47 5.20
N LEU A 48 -5.57 4.37 4.29
CA LEU A 48 -4.27 4.45 3.62
C LEU A 48 -3.47 5.59 4.21
N ASP A 49 -2.24 5.30 4.65
CA ASP A 49 -1.31 6.30 5.19
C ASP A 49 0.00 6.26 4.39
N THR A 50 0.62 7.43 4.13
CA THR A 50 1.97 7.48 3.58
C THR A 50 2.97 7.01 4.63
N TRP A 51 3.92 6.15 4.22
CA TRP A 51 4.98 5.70 5.10
C TRP A 51 6.12 6.76 5.18
N PRO A 52 6.71 7.01 6.37
CA PRO A 52 6.35 6.42 7.65
C PRO A 52 5.09 7.08 8.25
N SER A 53 4.07 6.26 8.55
CA SER A 53 2.87 6.70 9.24
C SER A 53 3.18 6.85 10.74
N GLY A 54 3.79 7.96 11.13
CA GLY A 54 4.21 8.25 12.51
C GLY A 54 5.65 7.84 12.85
N ARG A 55 5.90 7.44 14.11
CA ARG A 55 7.23 7.03 14.58
C ARG A 55 7.59 5.69 13.95
N ALA A 56 8.40 5.73 12.88
CA ALA A 56 9.00 4.54 12.31
C ALA A 56 9.60 3.68 13.45
N PRO A 57 9.28 2.38 13.53
CA PRO A 57 9.93 1.50 14.49
C PRO A 57 11.44 1.63 14.31
N LEU A 58 12.18 1.87 15.39
CA LEU A 58 13.63 1.87 15.31
C LEU A 58 14.03 0.47 14.84
N PRO A 59 14.73 0.32 13.71
CA PRO A 59 15.08 -0.98 13.18
C PRO A 59 15.95 -1.71 14.20
N ARG A 60 15.43 -2.80 14.76
CA ARG A 60 16.25 -3.74 15.53
C ARG A 60 17.08 -4.57 14.56
N THR A 61 18.25 -5.01 15.00
CA THR A 61 19.32 -5.56 14.16
C THR A 61 19.05 -6.97 13.62
N ASP A 62 17.93 -7.59 13.93
CA ASP A 62 17.71 -9.04 13.72
C ASP A 62 16.66 -9.36 12.63
N VAL A 63 16.63 -8.54 11.59
CA VAL A 63 15.86 -8.84 10.39
C VAL A 63 16.66 -9.83 9.52
N PRO A 64 16.09 -10.99 9.13
CA PRO A 64 16.85 -11.97 8.35
C PRO A 64 17.22 -11.42 6.97
N ALA A 65 18.52 -11.27 6.70
CA ALA A 65 19.03 -10.72 5.44
C ALA A 65 18.45 -11.45 4.21
N ALA A 66 18.44 -12.78 4.24
CA ALA A 66 17.87 -13.58 3.15
C ALA A 66 16.36 -13.36 2.95
N ALA A 67 15.60 -13.05 4.00
CA ALA A 67 14.18 -12.72 3.86
C ALA A 67 13.98 -11.36 3.20
N LEU A 68 14.86 -10.40 3.51
CA LEU A 68 14.86 -9.07 2.91
C LEU A 68 15.29 -9.09 1.45
N GLU A 69 16.32 -9.85 1.09
CA GLU A 69 16.74 -10.02 -0.32
C GLU A 69 15.60 -10.57 -1.18
N ARG A 70 14.89 -11.60 -0.72
CA ARG A 70 13.73 -12.14 -1.44
C ARG A 70 12.62 -11.10 -1.64
N LEU A 71 12.43 -10.17 -0.70
CA LEU A 71 11.48 -9.08 -0.87
C LEU A 71 11.95 -8.06 -1.91
N ARG A 72 13.26 -7.75 -1.96
CA ARG A 72 13.84 -6.88 -2.99
C ARG A 72 13.74 -7.49 -4.38
N GLU A 73 14.15 -8.75 -4.53
CA GLU A 73 14.02 -9.49 -5.79
C GLU A 73 12.58 -9.50 -6.29
N TRP A 74 11.61 -9.73 -5.39
CA TRP A 74 10.19 -9.70 -5.73
C TRP A 74 9.69 -8.29 -6.12
N ARG A 75 10.16 -7.25 -5.44
CA ARG A 75 9.80 -5.86 -5.75
C ARG A 75 10.27 -5.49 -7.15
N ASP A 76 11.53 -5.82 -7.45
CA ASP A 76 12.23 -5.35 -8.64
C ASP A 76 11.99 -6.24 -9.88
N SER A 77 11.27 -7.35 -9.72
CA SER A 77 10.92 -8.28 -10.81
C SER A 77 9.42 -8.54 -10.91
N GLY A 78 9.02 -9.22 -12.00
CA GLY A 78 7.64 -9.67 -12.20
C GLY A 78 6.71 -8.63 -12.85
N PRO A 79 5.40 -8.94 -12.93
CA PRO A 79 4.43 -8.10 -13.63
C PRO A 79 4.14 -6.79 -12.89
N ALA A 80 3.43 -5.88 -13.57
CA ALA A 80 3.07 -4.57 -13.03
C ALA A 80 2.34 -4.67 -11.68
N LEU A 81 1.39 -5.59 -11.52
CA LEU A 81 0.69 -5.82 -10.25
C LEU A 81 1.08 -7.16 -9.64
N SER A 82 1.63 -7.14 -8.42
CA SER A 82 2.03 -8.35 -7.70
C SER A 82 1.70 -8.27 -6.22
N GLY A 83 1.19 -9.37 -5.64
CA GLY A 83 0.96 -9.57 -4.22
C GLY A 83 1.91 -10.59 -3.60
N ARG A 84 2.41 -10.31 -2.40
CA ARG A 84 3.22 -11.24 -1.61
C ARG A 84 2.64 -11.40 -0.21
N TRP A 85 2.29 -12.63 0.12
CA TRP A 85 1.82 -13.03 1.44
C TRP A 85 3.01 -13.31 2.35
N LEU A 86 3.31 -12.42 3.28
CA LEU A 86 4.34 -12.63 4.30
C LEU A 86 3.67 -13.13 5.58
N HIS A 87 3.96 -14.38 5.94
CA HIS A 87 3.33 -15.03 7.08
C HIS A 87 4.31 -15.67 8.05
N GLY A 88 3.89 -15.82 9.29
CA GLY A 88 4.68 -16.44 10.35
C GLY A 88 4.04 -16.17 11.69
N PRO A 89 4.42 -16.87 12.76
CA PRO A 89 3.75 -16.74 14.06
C PRO A 89 4.20 -15.52 14.89
N ASP A 90 5.27 -14.83 14.51
CA ASP A 90 5.82 -13.67 15.24
C ASP A 90 5.44 -12.35 14.55
N ASP A 91 4.44 -11.66 15.10
CA ASP A 91 3.92 -10.38 14.59
C ASP A 91 5.00 -9.29 14.64
N GLY A 92 5.84 -9.29 15.68
CA GLY A 92 6.92 -8.33 15.85
C GLY A 92 7.98 -8.46 14.76
N ARG A 93 8.47 -9.68 14.53
CA ARG A 93 9.49 -9.94 13.50
C ARG A 93 8.98 -9.66 12.08
N ARG A 94 7.70 -9.93 11.79
CA ARG A 94 7.08 -9.57 10.51
C ARG A 94 6.98 -8.06 10.35
N GLY A 95 6.54 -7.36 11.40
CA GLY A 95 6.46 -5.90 11.43
C GLY A 95 7.83 -5.25 11.23
N GLU A 96 8.88 -5.76 11.89
CA GLU A 96 10.26 -5.28 11.73
C GLU A 96 10.80 -5.49 10.30
N LEU A 97 10.59 -6.69 9.73
CA LEU A 97 10.97 -6.98 8.34
C LEU A 97 10.24 -6.06 7.36
N ALA A 98 8.93 -5.86 7.55
CA ALA A 98 8.13 -4.97 6.72
C ALA A 98 8.59 -3.51 6.84
N ALA A 99 8.88 -3.03 8.06
CA ALA A 99 9.37 -1.67 8.28
C ALA A 99 10.76 -1.44 7.65
N ARG A 100 11.66 -2.44 7.74
CA ARG A 100 12.97 -2.37 7.10
C ARG A 100 12.84 -2.33 5.57
N PHE A 101 12.01 -3.19 5.01
CA PHE A 101 11.76 -3.24 3.57
C PHE A 101 11.06 -1.97 3.05
N ALA A 102 10.15 -1.39 3.84
CA ALA A 102 9.52 -0.09 3.56
C ALA A 102 10.57 1.02 3.45
N ALA A 103 11.47 1.13 4.43
CA ALA A 103 12.54 2.13 4.44
C ALA A 103 13.46 2.00 3.21
N GLU A 104 13.85 0.79 2.85
CA GLU A 104 14.70 0.55 1.68
C GLU A 104 13.98 0.81 0.36
N SER A 105 12.67 0.55 0.29
CA SER A 105 11.88 0.84 -0.91
C SER A 105 11.66 2.34 -1.09
N ALA A 106 11.35 3.06 -0.03
CA ALA A 106 11.30 4.52 -0.05
C ALA A 106 12.65 5.13 -0.46
N GLY A 107 13.77 4.60 0.07
CA GLY A 107 15.12 5.00 -0.34
C GLY A 107 15.45 4.72 -1.80
N ALA A 108 14.81 3.70 -2.41
CA ALA A 108 14.93 3.36 -3.82
C ALA A 108 13.94 4.12 -4.74
N GLY A 109 13.19 5.09 -4.20
CA GLY A 109 12.26 5.91 -4.98
C GLY A 109 10.85 5.33 -5.16
N TRP A 110 10.49 4.28 -4.41
CA TRP A 110 9.12 3.77 -4.37
C TRP A 110 8.24 4.65 -3.46
N GLU A 111 7.00 4.86 -3.89
CA GLU A 111 5.95 5.39 -3.01
C GLU A 111 5.49 4.28 -2.08
N VAL A 112 5.65 4.46 -0.76
CA VAL A 112 5.29 3.44 0.21
C VAL A 112 4.04 3.88 0.97
N LEU A 113 2.99 3.05 0.90
CA LEU A 113 1.70 3.25 1.55
C LEU A 113 1.44 2.10 2.52
N THR A 114 0.77 2.38 3.63
CA THR A 114 0.28 1.37 4.57
C THR A 114 -1.24 1.35 4.54
N ALA A 115 -1.81 0.15 4.49
CA ALA A 115 -3.24 -0.09 4.63
C ALA A 115 -3.50 -0.76 5.99
N SER A 116 -4.34 -0.12 6.79
CA SER A 116 -4.77 -0.64 8.09
C SER A 116 -6.30 -0.70 8.16
N LEU A 117 -6.82 -1.68 8.92
CA LEU A 117 -8.26 -1.79 9.13
C LEU A 117 -8.77 -0.51 9.80
N GLY A 118 -9.80 0.10 9.23
CA GLY A 118 -10.35 1.35 9.75
C GLY A 118 -10.94 1.14 11.14
N SER A 119 -10.26 1.61 12.18
CA SER A 119 -10.76 1.58 13.55
C SER A 119 -11.50 2.89 13.84
N GLY A 120 -12.77 2.96 13.43
CA GLY A 120 -13.68 4.06 13.77
C GLY A 120 -13.21 5.47 13.36
N PRO A 121 -13.92 6.52 13.83
CA PRO A 121 -13.55 7.91 13.54
C PRO A 121 -12.23 8.25 14.25
N SER A 122 -11.14 8.22 13.48
CA SER A 122 -9.83 8.70 13.92
C SER A 122 -9.77 10.22 13.72
N PRO A 123 -9.24 11.01 14.69
CA PRO A 123 -9.06 12.43 14.52
C PRO A 123 -8.13 12.70 13.33
N VAL A 124 -8.64 13.56 12.44
CA VAL A 124 -8.11 13.88 11.12
C VAL A 124 -6.62 14.23 11.15
N ALA A 125 -5.82 13.43 10.43
CA ALA A 125 -4.61 13.86 9.75
C ALA A 125 -4.24 12.87 8.62
N ALA A 126 -5.19 12.51 7.76
CA ALA A 126 -4.86 11.87 6.49
C ALA A 126 -4.81 12.97 5.43
N VAL A 127 -3.70 13.71 5.41
CA VAL A 127 -3.35 14.47 4.21
C VAL A 127 -3.10 13.42 3.15
N ALA A 128 -3.87 13.44 2.06
CA ALA A 128 -3.63 12.55 0.93
C ALA A 128 -2.16 12.70 0.50
N PRO A 129 -1.47 11.60 0.09
CA PRO A 129 -0.05 11.65 -0.23
C PRO A 129 0.22 12.77 -1.25
N GLU A 130 1.14 13.68 -0.94
CA GLU A 130 1.74 14.52 -1.97
C GLU A 130 2.60 13.61 -2.86
N ILE A 131 2.10 13.36 -4.08
CA ILE A 131 2.85 12.65 -5.11
C ILE A 131 4.07 13.51 -5.45
N ARG A 132 5.27 13.02 -5.13
CA ARG A 132 6.53 13.75 -5.39
C ARG A 132 6.66 14.08 -6.89
N ALA A 133 7.03 15.33 -7.18
CA ALA A 133 7.40 15.76 -8.53
C ALA A 133 8.57 14.92 -9.05
N GLY A 134 8.34 14.18 -10.14
CA GLY A 134 9.28 13.20 -10.72
C GLY A 134 8.66 11.81 -10.94
N GLY A 135 7.50 11.52 -10.35
CA GLY A 135 6.81 10.23 -10.48
C GLY A 135 7.51 9.11 -9.68
N PRO A 136 6.80 8.30 -8.89
CA PRO A 136 7.43 7.19 -8.19
C PRO A 136 7.88 6.09 -9.16
N VAL A 137 8.98 5.40 -8.84
CA VAL A 137 9.45 4.21 -9.58
C VAL A 137 8.42 3.07 -9.53
N GLY A 138 7.59 3.06 -8.49
CA GLY A 138 6.56 2.09 -8.21
C GLY A 138 5.85 2.41 -6.90
N VAL A 139 4.74 1.73 -6.66
CA VAL A 139 3.99 1.80 -5.39
C VAL A 139 4.19 0.51 -4.61
N LEU A 140 4.60 0.62 -3.35
CA LEU A 140 4.60 -0.46 -2.37
C LEU A 140 3.47 -0.24 -1.37
N LEU A 141 2.45 -1.09 -1.42
CA LEU A 141 1.35 -1.12 -0.47
C LEU A 141 1.59 -2.21 0.58
N ILE A 142 1.76 -1.84 1.84
CA ILE A 142 1.86 -2.78 2.96
C ILE A 142 0.50 -2.90 3.62
N VAL A 143 -0.10 -4.08 3.60
CA VAL A 143 -1.40 -4.33 4.22
C VAL A 143 -1.21 -5.09 5.52
N ASP A 144 -1.55 -4.44 6.63
CA ASP A 144 -1.26 -4.96 7.96
C ASP A 144 -2.34 -5.93 8.44
N HIS A 145 -1.92 -7.10 8.93
CA HIS A 145 -2.77 -8.15 9.49
C HIS A 145 -4.00 -8.50 8.61
N ILE A 146 -3.78 -8.70 7.31
CA ILE A 146 -4.85 -8.92 6.31
C ILE A 146 -5.77 -10.10 6.66
N ASP A 147 -5.26 -11.09 7.38
CA ASP A 147 -6.01 -12.26 7.85
C ASP A 147 -7.07 -11.93 8.88
N ARG A 148 -7.01 -10.74 9.50
CA ARG A 148 -8.01 -10.24 10.43
C ARG A 148 -9.07 -9.37 9.75
N TRP A 149 -8.91 -9.05 8.46
CA TRP A 149 -9.83 -8.17 7.75
C TRP A 149 -11.09 -8.93 7.35
N PRO A 150 -12.28 -8.31 7.48
CA PRO A 150 -13.48 -8.84 6.85
C PRO A 150 -13.28 -8.98 5.33
N HIS A 151 -13.79 -10.06 4.73
CA HIS A 151 -13.61 -10.31 3.30
C HIS A 151 -14.08 -9.13 2.43
N SER A 152 -15.19 -8.49 2.81
CA SER A 152 -15.68 -7.27 2.16
C SER A 152 -14.59 -6.20 2.13
N HIS A 153 -13.93 -5.88 3.24
CA HIS A 153 -12.90 -4.83 3.27
C HIS A 153 -11.73 -5.15 2.34
N VAL A 154 -11.36 -6.43 2.23
CA VAL A 154 -10.34 -6.88 1.27
C VAL A 154 -10.79 -6.65 -0.17
N THR A 155 -12.01 -7.06 -0.52
CA THR A 155 -12.55 -6.85 -1.88
C THR A 155 -12.57 -5.37 -2.26
N TRP A 156 -12.92 -4.51 -1.31
CA TRP A 156 -12.93 -3.06 -1.49
C TRP A 156 -11.51 -2.49 -1.63
N LEU A 157 -10.55 -2.88 -0.79
CA LEU A 157 -9.14 -2.49 -0.95
C LEU A 157 -8.61 -2.88 -2.32
N PHE A 158 -8.93 -4.10 -2.77
CA PHE A 158 -8.51 -4.56 -4.08
C PHE A 158 -9.16 -3.77 -5.22
N SER A 159 -10.29 -3.12 -4.98
CA SER A 159 -10.97 -2.27 -5.97
C SER A 159 -10.52 -0.83 -6.02
N ASN A 160 -9.47 -0.48 -5.27
CA ASN A 160 -8.92 0.86 -5.29
C ASN A 160 -8.17 1.15 -6.60
N ALA A 161 -8.43 2.33 -7.18
CA ALA A 161 -7.79 2.83 -8.40
C ALA A 161 -6.25 2.85 -8.33
N LEU A 162 -5.67 2.92 -7.12
CA LEU A 162 -4.23 2.75 -6.90
C LEU A 162 -3.67 1.48 -7.56
N LEU A 163 -4.44 0.39 -7.55
CA LEU A 163 -4.02 -0.90 -8.09
C LEU A 163 -4.18 -1.02 -9.60
N GLU A 164 -4.85 -0.04 -10.23
CA GLU A 164 -5.12 0.02 -11.67
C GLU A 164 -4.16 0.99 -12.39
N ARG A 165 -3.20 1.55 -11.66
CA ARG A 165 -2.16 2.43 -12.19
C ARG A 165 -1.35 1.75 -13.28
N ALA A 166 -1.42 2.32 -14.48
CA ALA A 166 -0.65 1.87 -15.65
C ALA A 166 0.73 2.54 -15.75
N ASP A 167 0.96 3.60 -14.97
CA ASP A 167 2.15 4.44 -15.02
C ASP A 167 3.30 3.91 -14.15
N ALA A 168 3.02 3.02 -13.19
CA ALA A 168 4.02 2.47 -12.29
C ALA A 168 3.63 1.05 -11.77
N PRO A 169 4.60 0.16 -11.52
CA PRO A 169 4.34 -1.14 -10.90
C PRO A 169 3.81 -0.98 -9.46
N VAL A 170 2.85 -1.82 -9.10
CA VAL A 170 2.27 -1.91 -7.76
C VAL A 170 2.64 -3.25 -7.10
N ARG A 171 3.18 -3.16 -5.90
CA ARG A 171 3.64 -4.29 -5.07
C ARG A 171 2.84 -4.29 -3.77
N MET A 172 2.06 -5.34 -3.52
CA MET A 172 1.29 -5.49 -2.29
C MET A 172 1.97 -6.48 -1.34
N LEU A 173 2.47 -6.02 -0.21
CA LEU A 173 2.98 -6.88 0.86
C LEU A 173 1.88 -7.11 1.89
N LEU A 174 1.34 -8.33 1.93
CA LEU A 174 0.22 -8.73 2.77
C LEU A 174 0.75 -9.42 4.02
N LEU A 175 0.61 -8.80 5.20
CA LEU A 175 1.09 -9.34 6.46
C LEU A 175 0.01 -10.21 7.12
N SER A 176 0.35 -11.44 7.51
CA SER A 176 -0.57 -12.35 8.19
C SER A 176 0.14 -13.21 9.23
N SER A 177 -0.61 -13.65 10.25
CA SER A 177 -0.14 -14.62 11.24
C SER A 177 -0.05 -16.06 10.70
N GLY A 178 -0.70 -16.39 9.58
CA GLY A 178 -0.84 -17.76 9.09
C GLY A 178 -1.18 -17.90 7.60
N LEU A 179 -1.66 -19.07 7.20
CA LEU A 179 -2.04 -19.36 5.80
C LEU A 179 -3.54 -19.59 5.60
N ASP A 180 -4.35 -19.62 6.66
CA ASP A 180 -5.75 -20.04 6.58
C ASP A 180 -6.58 -19.14 5.65
N ALA A 181 -6.34 -17.83 5.69
CA ALA A 181 -7.01 -16.86 4.82
C ALA A 181 -6.42 -16.82 3.40
N TRP A 182 -5.24 -17.42 3.17
CA TRP A 182 -4.51 -17.26 1.90
C TRP A 182 -5.29 -17.74 0.66
N PRO A 183 -6.00 -18.88 0.65
CA PRO A 183 -6.70 -19.35 -0.54
C PRO A 183 -7.73 -18.35 -1.09
N ALA A 184 -8.50 -17.70 -0.21
CA ALA A 184 -9.51 -16.71 -0.59
C ALA A 184 -8.88 -15.42 -1.13
N ILE A 185 -7.80 -14.96 -0.48
CA ILE A 185 -7.06 -13.76 -0.88
C ILE A 185 -6.36 -13.99 -2.21
N ARG A 186 -5.74 -15.17 -2.38
CA ARG A 186 -5.11 -15.60 -3.63
C ARG A 186 -6.10 -15.62 -4.79
N ALA A 187 -7.31 -16.16 -4.58
CA ALA A 187 -8.36 -16.15 -5.58
C ALA A 187 -8.76 -14.73 -5.99
N SER A 188 -8.86 -13.83 -5.01
CA SER A 188 -9.19 -12.42 -5.23
C SER A 188 -8.08 -11.68 -6.03
N LEU A 189 -6.80 -11.95 -5.73
CA LEU A 189 -5.66 -11.44 -6.49
C LEU A 189 -5.63 -12.00 -7.92
N ALA A 190 -5.92 -13.29 -8.09
CA ALA A 190 -5.97 -13.93 -9.40
C ALA A 190 -7.08 -13.34 -10.28
N GLY A 191 -8.23 -12.98 -9.71
CA GLY A 191 -9.30 -12.26 -10.41
C GLY A 191 -8.86 -10.92 -11.01
N ARG A 192 -7.84 -10.29 -10.40
CA ARG A 192 -7.20 -9.05 -10.90
C ARG A 192 -5.98 -9.30 -11.78
N ARG A 193 -5.70 -10.55 -12.13
CA ARG A 193 -4.50 -10.97 -12.87
C ARG A 193 -3.19 -10.54 -12.18
N ALA A 194 -3.22 -10.35 -10.86
CA ALA A 194 -2.02 -10.07 -10.08
C ALA A 194 -1.19 -11.34 -9.91
N ALA A 195 0.13 -11.24 -10.14
CA ALA A 195 1.02 -12.31 -9.70
C ALA A 195 0.97 -12.43 -8.18
N HIS A 196 1.08 -13.63 -7.65
CA HIS A 196 0.94 -13.88 -6.23
C HIS A 196 1.94 -14.93 -5.76
N SER A 197 2.48 -14.72 -4.56
CA SER A 197 3.44 -15.61 -3.93
C SER A 197 3.29 -15.57 -2.41
N ALA A 198 3.78 -16.60 -1.72
CA ALA A 198 3.82 -16.64 -0.27
C ALA A 198 5.27 -16.79 0.21
N GLN A 199 5.58 -16.16 1.33
CA GLN A 199 6.87 -16.22 2.00
C GLN A 199 6.64 -16.47 3.48
N ALA A 200 7.14 -17.62 3.95
CA ALA A 200 7.17 -17.92 5.38
C ALA A 200 8.32 -17.15 6.05
N LEU A 201 8.04 -16.62 7.22
CA LEU A 201 9.01 -16.17 8.19
C LEU A 201 9.02 -17.22 9.31
N PRO A 202 10.10 -18.02 9.42
CA PRO A 202 10.17 -19.05 10.46
C PRO A 202 10.10 -18.40 11.85
N ARG A 203 9.77 -19.21 12.87
CA ARG A 203 10.01 -18.78 14.26
C ARG A 203 11.49 -18.40 14.41
N ARG A 204 11.77 -17.47 15.32
CA ARG A 204 13.12 -17.35 15.85
C ARG A 204 13.41 -18.73 16.46
N ASP A 205 14.44 -19.41 15.99
CA ASP A 205 14.79 -20.70 16.58
C ASP A 205 14.92 -20.53 18.09
N ASP A 206 14.34 -21.46 18.86
CA ASP A 206 14.73 -21.75 20.25
C ASP A 206 16.17 -22.30 20.19
N ASP A 207 17.13 -21.49 19.75
CA ASP A 207 18.55 -21.81 19.77
C ASP A 207 19.09 -21.54 21.18
N SER A 208 18.60 -22.37 22.10
CA SER A 208 19.05 -22.51 23.48
C SER A 208 18.86 -23.96 23.89
N GLY A 209 19.41 -24.90 23.11
CA GLY A 209 19.22 -26.31 23.43
C GLY A 209 19.84 -27.34 22.50
N ARG A 210 21.16 -27.30 22.25
CA ARG A 210 21.99 -28.51 22.28
C ARG A 210 23.48 -28.24 22.34
#